data_AF-A0A538PZ67-F1
#
_entry.id   AF-A0A538PZ67-F1
#
_cell.length_a   1.000
_cell.length_b   1.000
_cell.length_c   1.000
_cell.angle_alpha   90.00
_cell.angle_beta   90.00
_cell.angle_gamma   90.00
#
_symmetry.space_group_name_H-M   'P 1'
#
loop_
_entity.id
_entity.type
_entity.pdbx_description
1 polymer ?
#
loop_
_entity_poly.entity_id
_entity_poly.type
_entity_poly.pdbx_seq_one_letter_code
_entity_poly.pdbx_strand_id
1 'polypeptide(L)' 'MTRPGPPPTITSEQRAELEAWEDRALSPEEFEARVRAPWTDAERADFDNLVRWFNRRYPSPVERLAATRHLMAQIRKS' A
#
# COMPACT_ATOMS: atom_id res chain seq x y z
N MET A 1 -17.57 16.47 -10.27
CA MET A 1 -17.13 15.55 -9.20
C MET A 1 -17.82 14.21 -9.41
N THR A 2 -17.12 13.21 -9.91
CA THR A 2 -17.67 11.86 -10.14
C THR A 2 -17.68 11.13 -8.80
N ARG A 3 -18.85 10.67 -8.32
CA ARG A 3 -18.90 9.76 -7.16
C ARG A 3 -18.06 8.51 -7.50
N PRO A 4 -17.21 8.01 -6.59
CA PRO A 4 -16.63 6.68 -6.77
C PRO A 4 -17.78 5.70 -6.97
N GLY A 5 -17.67 4.83 -7.98
CA GLY A 5 -18.64 3.78 -8.23
C GLY A 5 -18.79 2.86 -7.01
N PRO A 6 -19.87 2.07 -6.93
CA PRO A 6 -19.97 1.05 -5.90
C PRO A 6 -18.71 0.17 -5.94
N PRO A 7 -18.15 -0.23 -4.78
CA PRO A 7 -17.01 -1.13 -4.75
C PRO A 7 -17.34 -2.37 -5.58
N PRO A 8 -16.38 -2.92 -6.36
CA PRO A 8 -16.63 -4.14 -7.10
C PRO A 8 -17.16 -5.19 -6.15
N THR A 9 -18.35 -5.74 -6.46
CA THR A 9 -18.91 -6.84 -5.68
C THR A 9 -18.07 -8.07 -5.98
N ILE A 10 -17.08 -8.32 -5.14
CA ILE A 10 -16.29 -9.55 -5.20
C ILE A 10 -17.18 -10.73 -4.78
N THR A 11 -17.09 -11.83 -5.52
CA THR A 11 -17.81 -13.06 -5.18
C THR A 11 -17.28 -13.64 -3.87
N SER A 12 -18.04 -14.54 -3.25
CA SER A 12 -17.59 -15.31 -2.09
C SER A 12 -16.32 -16.12 -2.39
N GLU A 13 -16.18 -16.62 -3.62
CA GLU A 13 -14.99 -17.32 -4.09
C GLU A 13 -13.78 -16.39 -4.20
N GLN A 14 -13.93 -15.22 -4.84
CA GLN A 14 -12.87 -14.21 -4.92
C GLN A 14 -12.46 -13.68 -3.54
N ARG A 15 -13.40 -13.60 -2.60
CA ARG A 15 -13.12 -13.24 -1.21
C ARG A 15 -12.29 -14.32 -0.50
N ALA A 16 -12.68 -15.59 -0.63
CA ALA A 16 -11.93 -16.70 -0.05
C ALA A 16 -10.52 -16.83 -0.66
N GLU A 17 -10.38 -16.55 -1.95
CA GLU A 17 -9.06 -16.43 -2.59
C GLU A 17 -8.26 -15.29 -1.95
N LEU A 18 -8.81 -14.07 -1.88
CA LEU A 18 -8.13 -12.93 -1.26
C LEU A 18 -7.68 -13.23 0.18
N GLU A 19 -8.55 -13.83 1.00
CA GLU A 19 -8.22 -14.26 2.37
C GLU A 19 -7.06 -15.27 2.39
N ALA A 20 -7.04 -16.23 1.46
CA ALA A 20 -5.93 -17.17 1.32
C ALA A 20 -4.61 -16.51 0.86
N TRP A 21 -4.68 -15.39 0.14
CA TRP A 21 -3.51 -14.58 -0.23
C TRP A 21 -3.04 -13.68 0.91
N GLU A 22 -3.94 -13.17 1.76
CA GLU A 22 -3.63 -12.28 2.88
C GLU A 22 -2.82 -13.00 3.97
N ASP A 23 -3.16 -14.26 4.27
CA ASP A 23 -2.48 -15.05 5.31
C ASP A 23 -1.24 -15.81 4.81
N ARG A 24 -0.92 -15.72 3.51
CA ARG A 24 0.21 -16.44 2.94
C ARG A 24 1.53 -15.72 3.22
N ALA A 25 2.36 -16.33 4.07
CA ALA A 25 3.76 -15.95 4.19
C ALA A 25 4.52 -16.19 2.87
N LEU A 26 5.21 -15.16 2.36
CA LEU A 26 6.10 -15.30 1.22
C LEU A 26 7.39 -16.00 1.64
N SER A 27 7.92 -16.87 0.77
CA SER A 27 9.31 -17.31 0.94
C SER A 27 10.27 -16.11 0.75
N PRO A 28 11.49 -16.15 1.30
CA PRO A 28 12.47 -15.10 1.08
C PRO A 28 12.74 -14.83 -0.40
N GLU A 29 12.78 -15.87 -1.23
CA GLU A 29 13.00 -15.76 -2.68
C GLU A 29 11.81 -15.07 -3.38
N GLU A 30 10.59 -15.43 -3.02
CA GLU A 30 9.37 -14.81 -3.56
C GLU A 30 9.26 -13.34 -3.15
N PHE A 31 9.62 -13.03 -1.91
CA PHE A 31 9.70 -11.67 -1.41
C PHE A 31 10.71 -10.85 -2.21
N GLU A 32 11.94 -11.36 -2.37
CA GLU A 32 12.99 -10.68 -3.14
C GLU A 32 12.59 -10.48 -4.60
N ALA A 33 12.01 -11.50 -5.24
CA ALA A 33 11.52 -11.41 -6.61
C ALA A 33 10.43 -10.33 -6.75
N ARG A 34 9.52 -10.24 -5.77
CA ARG A 34 8.46 -9.22 -5.75
C ARG A 34 9.02 -7.81 -5.54
N VAL A 35 9.92 -7.64 -4.57
CA VAL A 35 10.50 -6.32 -4.24
C VAL A 35 11.37 -5.78 -5.37
N ARG A 36 12.05 -6.67 -6.12
CA ARG A 36 12.88 -6.29 -7.25
C ARG A 36 12.13 -6.22 -8.58
N ALA A 37 10.86 -6.61 -8.61
CA ALA A 37 10.07 -6.53 -9.82
C ALA A 37 10.05 -5.09 -10.34
N PRO A 38 10.32 -4.86 -11.64
CA PRO A 38 10.31 -3.52 -12.20
C PRO A 38 8.89 -2.95 -12.13
N TRP A 39 8.77 -1.73 -11.64
CA TRP A 39 7.51 -1.00 -11.67
C TRP A 39 7.20 -0.53 -13.09
N THR A 40 5.93 -0.61 -13.46
CA THR A 40 5.40 0.08 -14.63
C THR A 40 5.49 1.60 -14.47
N ASP A 41 5.40 2.34 -15.57
CA ASP A 41 5.43 3.81 -15.53
C ASP A 41 4.23 4.40 -14.77
N ALA A 42 3.07 3.75 -14.87
CA ALA A 42 1.86 4.16 -14.15
C ALA A 42 2.03 4.01 -12.63
N GLU A 43 2.51 2.85 -12.17
CA GLU A 43 2.78 2.61 -10.75
C GLU A 43 3.82 3.58 -10.20
N ARG A 44 4.86 3.88 -10.99
CA ARG A 44 5.89 4.86 -10.62
C ARG A 44 5.31 6.26 -10.50
N ALA A 45 4.46 6.69 -11.43
CA ALA A 45 3.81 7.99 -11.37
C ALA A 45 2.88 8.12 -10.15
N ASP A 46 2.12 7.06 -9.84
CA ASP A 46 1.25 7.04 -8.66
C ASP A 46 2.06 7.11 -7.36
N PHE A 47 3.16 6.36 -7.27
CA PHE A 47 4.05 6.43 -6.12
C PHE A 47 4.67 7.83 -5.95
N ASP A 48 5.13 8.45 -7.04
CA ASP A 48 5.67 9.81 -7.00
C ASP A 48 4.61 10.82 -6.53
N ASN A 49 3.36 10.65 -6.94
CA ASN A 49 2.24 11.48 -6.48
C ASN A 49 2.02 11.33 -4.97
N LEU A 50 2.08 10.10 -4.44
CA LEU A 50 1.99 9.84 -3.00
C LEU A 50 3.14 10.50 -2.23
N VAL A 51 4.37 10.37 -2.73
CA VAL A 51 5.56 10.99 -2.12
C VAL A 51 5.44 12.52 -2.12
N ARG A 52 5.02 13.12 -3.24
CA ARG A 52 4.79 14.58 -3.34
C ARG A 52 3.73 15.04 -2.35
N TRP A 53 2.61 14.32 -2.27
CA TRP A 53 1.56 14.62 -1.30
C TRP A 53 2.08 14.55 0.14
N PHE A 54 2.81 13.49 0.49
CA PHE A 54 3.34 13.27 1.82
C PHE A 54 4.33 14.36 2.23
N ASN A 55 5.27 14.68 1.33
CA ASN A 55 6.26 15.74 1.57
C ASN A 55 5.63 17.13 1.70
N ARG A 56 4.55 17.39 0.95
CA ARG A 56 3.77 18.64 1.10
C ARG A 56 3.02 18.68 2.44
N ARG A 57 2.50 17.55 2.90
CA ARG A 57 1.74 17.44 4.16
C ARG A 57 2.62 17.49 5.40
N TYR A 58 3.87 17.03 5.29
CA TYR A 58 4.89 16.98 6.35
C TYR A 58 6.21 17.58 5.81
N PRO A 59 6.36 18.92 5.84
CA PRO A 59 7.46 19.60 5.18
C PRO A 59 8.84 19.22 5.73
N SER A 60 8.97 19.01 7.04
CA SER A 60 10.27 18.70 7.67
C SER A 60 10.52 17.19 7.85
N PRO A 61 11.78 16.75 7.87
CA PRO A 61 12.13 15.36 8.18
C PRO A 61 11.59 14.86 9.53
N VAL A 62 11.55 15.73 10.55
CA VAL A 62 11.05 15.39 11.89
C VAL A 62 9.54 15.14 11.86
N GLU A 63 8.76 15.97 11.15
CA GLU A 63 7.32 15.75 10.97
C GLU A 63 7.03 14.45 10.22
N ARG A 64 7.81 14.16 9.16
CA ARG A 64 7.68 12.90 8.42
C ARG A 64 7.91 11.69 9.32
N LEU A 65 8.99 11.72 10.10
CA LEU A 65 9.31 10.66 11.05
C LEU A 65 8.22 10.47 12.11
N ALA A 66 7.68 11.57 12.65
CA ALA A 66 6.58 11.52 13.62
C ALA A 66 5.31 10.90 13.01
N ALA A 67 4.94 11.30 11.78
CA ALA A 67 3.80 10.75 11.07
C ALA A 67 3.97 9.25 10.78
N THR A 68 5.13 8.83 10.28
CA THR A 68 5.43 7.41 10.01
C THR A 68 5.37 6.57 11.29
N ARG A 69 5.93 7.06 12.40
CA ARG A 69 5.86 6.37 13.70
C ARG A 69 4.43 6.19 14.18
N HIS A 70 3.59 7.21 14.03
CA HIS A 70 2.18 7.14 14.39
C HIS A 70 1.44 6.08 13.56
N LEU A 71 1.62 6.09 12.23
CA LEU A 71 1.00 5.11 11.34
C LEU A 71 1.44 3.67 11.66
N MET A 72 2.74 3.43 11.85
CA MET A 72 3.25 2.10 12.21
C MET A 72 2.72 1.62 13.57
N ALA A 73 2.54 2.54 14.53
CA ALA A 73 1.93 2.21 15.81
C ALA A 73 0.44 1.85 15.69
N GLN A 74 -0.27 2.36 14.68
CA GLN A 74 -1.65 1.96 14.38
C GLN A 74 -1.69 0.58 13.72
N ILE A 75 -0.84 0.34 12.73
CA ILE A 75 -0.76 -0.95 12.01
C ILE A 75 -0.44 -2.10 12.98
N ARG A 76 0.50 -1.91 13.92
CA ARG A 76 0.85 -2.95 14.91
C ARG A 76 -0.28 -3.27 15.91
N LYS A 77 -1.30 -2.41 16.03
CA LYS A 77 -2.41 -2.59 16.96
C LYS A 77 -3.65 -3.21 16.29
N SER A 78 -3.66 -3.30 14.97
CA SER A 78 -4.68 -3.97 14.17
C SER A 78 -4.26 -5.40 13.87
#